data_AF-T0TBJ4-F1
#
_entry.id   AF-T0TBJ4-F1
#
_cell.length_a   1.000
_cell.length_b   1.000
_cell.length_c   1.000
_cell.angle_alpha   90.00
_cell.angle_beta   90.00
_cell.angle_gamma   90.00
#
_symmetry.space_group_name_H-M   'P 1'
#
loop_
_entity.id
_entity.type
_entity.pdbx_description
1 polymer ?
#
loop_
_entity_poly.entity_id
_entity_poly.type
_entity_poly.pdbx_seq_one_letter_code
_entity_poly.pdbx_strand_id
1 'polypeptide(L)'
;MKNIFNASFEESLNLYDDEIVLYAINHFLKEVETEEKMALRGTLKSAVWLSILTVIFVFGLNLLPAFLSDLIYRSGSLSDFLVPPTTNFMTYEIYCIFAIVWLGAVLFGKLFFNQRFILGYRGHFHIFVTYVLWLLVEFNLFFITFIYPTLGKWNSIIFSLLSIIIILFPFYFRLYSIKKYLYGDANKASKSVNFTEKCFRFLKKYGGVVLFVFILVNFFVKSRDLNFSDNMTFLGFLILMFAANSMISIFEVYLILPYMLTGYYKLKYPEEYREWEGKSLEEWYGKKYLKKHKELLKHE
;
A
#
# COMPACT_ATOMS: atom_id res chain seq x y z
N MET A 1 -9.86 -12.05 -21.54
CA MET A 1 -9.93 -10.62 -21.14
C MET A 1 -8.51 -10.20 -20.78
N LYS A 2 -7.95 -9.14 -21.38
CA LYS A 2 -6.58 -8.71 -21.09
C LYS A 2 -6.48 -8.28 -19.61
N ASN A 3 -5.43 -8.73 -18.91
CA ASN A 3 -5.15 -8.32 -17.53
C ASN A 3 -4.33 -7.01 -17.54
N ILE A 4 -4.27 -6.28 -16.43
CA ILE A 4 -3.56 -4.98 -16.38
C ILE A 4 -2.03 -5.06 -16.53
N PHE A 5 -1.45 -6.25 -16.71
CA PHE A 5 -0.01 -6.47 -16.86
C PHE A 5 0.39 -6.81 -18.31
N ASN A 6 -0.60 -7.08 -19.16
CA ASN A 6 -0.43 -7.56 -20.52
C ASN A 6 -0.69 -6.48 -21.58
N ALA A 7 -0.80 -5.21 -21.21
CA ALA A 7 -0.90 -4.14 -22.20
C ALA A 7 0.37 -4.07 -23.06
N SER A 8 0.20 -3.71 -24.34
CA SER A 8 1.31 -3.34 -25.23
C SER A 8 1.98 -2.04 -24.76
N PHE A 9 3.08 -1.67 -25.39
CA PHE A 9 3.73 -0.39 -25.14
C PHE A 9 2.75 0.78 -25.38
N GLU A 10 2.09 0.82 -26.53
CA GLU A 10 1.13 1.88 -26.90
C GLU A 10 -0.06 1.92 -25.94
N GLU A 11 -0.62 0.75 -25.59
CA GLU A 11 -1.71 0.64 -24.61
C GLU A 11 -1.27 1.14 -23.22
N SER A 12 0.00 0.93 -22.84
CA SER A 12 0.53 1.39 -21.54
C SER A 12 0.75 2.90 -21.46
N LEU A 13 0.96 3.59 -22.59
CA LEU A 13 1.05 5.05 -22.64
C LEU A 13 -0.26 5.73 -22.23
N ASN A 14 -1.40 5.09 -22.46
CA ASN A 14 -2.71 5.61 -22.06
C ASN A 14 -2.88 5.75 -20.53
N LEU A 15 -1.99 5.15 -19.71
CA LEU A 15 -1.97 5.40 -18.26
C LEU A 15 -1.61 6.85 -17.92
N TYR A 16 -0.89 7.55 -18.79
CA TYR A 16 -0.50 8.94 -18.58
C TYR A 16 -1.67 9.91 -18.77
N ASP A 17 -2.79 9.45 -19.35
CA ASP A 17 -4.05 10.19 -19.44
C ASP A 17 -4.88 10.12 -18.14
N ASP A 18 -4.49 9.28 -17.18
CA ASP A 18 -5.10 9.22 -15.85
C ASP A 18 -4.54 10.34 -14.97
N GLU A 19 -5.39 11.32 -14.60
CA GLU A 19 -5.02 12.48 -13.80
C GLU A 19 -4.36 12.10 -12.46
N ILE A 20 -4.78 11.00 -11.83
CA ILE A 20 -4.22 10.54 -10.56
C ILE A 20 -2.81 9.98 -10.77
N VAL A 21 -2.58 9.28 -11.88
CA VAL A 21 -1.24 8.80 -12.27
C VAL A 21 -0.32 9.98 -12.54
N LEU A 22 -0.81 10.96 -13.31
CA LEU A 22 -0.04 12.16 -13.64
C LEU A 22 0.32 12.96 -12.38
N TYR A 23 -0.62 13.10 -11.45
CA TYR A 23 -0.36 13.69 -10.13
C TYR A 23 0.76 12.94 -9.38
N ALA A 24 0.67 11.61 -9.27
CA ALA A 24 1.68 10.80 -8.59
C ALA A 24 3.06 10.90 -9.24
N ILE A 25 3.14 10.89 -10.58
CA ILE A 25 4.40 11.06 -11.31
C ILE A 25 5.02 12.43 -11.02
N ASN A 26 4.21 13.48 -11.07
CA ASN A 26 4.69 14.86 -10.88
C ASN A 26 5.15 15.12 -9.44
N HIS A 27 4.48 14.53 -8.45
CA HIS A 27 4.81 14.76 -7.04
C HIS A 27 5.81 13.76 -6.46
N PHE A 28 5.79 12.49 -6.87
CA PHE A 28 6.70 11.49 -6.33
C PHE A 28 7.91 11.31 -7.23
N LEU A 29 7.72 11.03 -8.52
CA LEU A 29 8.82 10.64 -9.40
C LEU A 29 9.73 11.82 -9.74
N LYS A 30 9.16 12.93 -10.23
CA LYS A 30 9.97 14.10 -10.63
C LYS A 30 10.79 14.68 -9.48
N GLU A 31 10.28 14.59 -8.26
CA GLU A 31 11.00 15.07 -7.08
C GLU A 31 12.25 14.23 -6.77
N VAL A 32 12.28 12.94 -7.12
CA VAL A 32 13.39 12.02 -6.82
C VAL A 32 14.30 11.72 -8.02
N GLU A 33 13.89 12.10 -9.23
CA GLU A 33 14.63 11.95 -10.48
C GLU A 33 15.52 13.16 -10.83
N THR A 34 15.66 14.15 -9.95
CA THR A 34 16.63 15.23 -10.18
C THR A 34 18.05 14.68 -10.29
N GLU A 35 18.86 15.21 -11.20
CA GLU A 35 20.25 14.76 -11.41
C GLU A 35 21.05 14.74 -10.11
N GLU A 36 20.87 15.74 -9.25
CA GLU A 36 21.50 15.81 -7.92
C GLU A 36 21.11 14.63 -7.02
N LYS A 37 19.81 14.32 -6.90
CA LYS A 37 19.33 13.21 -6.06
C LYS A 37 19.70 11.85 -6.66
N MET A 38 19.71 11.73 -7.99
CA MET A 38 20.18 10.52 -8.67
C MET A 38 21.68 10.31 -8.44
N ALA A 39 22.51 11.35 -8.52
CA ALA A 39 23.95 11.28 -8.29
C ALA A 39 24.29 10.83 -6.86
N LEU A 40 23.45 11.15 -5.88
CA LEU A 40 23.59 10.69 -4.50
C LEU A 40 23.26 9.20 -4.33
N ARG A 41 22.45 8.59 -5.20
CA ARG A 41 22.01 7.19 -5.03
C ARG A 41 23.17 6.21 -5.23
N GLY A 42 23.32 5.29 -4.28
CA GLY A 42 24.39 4.29 -4.30
C GLY A 42 25.73 4.80 -3.78
N THR A 43 25.79 6.06 -3.32
CA THR A 43 26.91 6.58 -2.53
C THR A 43 26.83 6.08 -1.09
N LEU A 44 27.96 6.09 -0.37
CA LEU A 44 28.01 5.78 1.05
C LEU A 44 27.04 6.66 1.86
N LYS A 45 26.94 7.95 1.53
CA LYS A 45 26.02 8.89 2.18
C LYS A 45 24.57 8.44 2.06
N SER A 46 24.13 8.05 0.86
CA SER A 46 22.77 7.54 0.65
C SER A 46 22.52 6.20 1.35
N ALA A 47 23.53 5.33 1.42
CA ALA A 47 23.42 4.05 2.10
C ALA A 47 23.25 4.25 3.61
N VAL A 48 24.07 5.11 4.23
CA VAL A 48 23.96 5.47 5.65
C VAL A 48 22.61 6.10 5.93
N TRP A 49 22.17 7.06 5.11
CA TRP A 49 20.86 7.70 5.28
C TRP A 49 19.69 6.70 5.22
N LEU A 50 19.69 5.81 4.22
CA LEU A 50 18.66 4.79 4.08
C LEU A 50 18.68 3.78 5.23
N SER A 51 19.86 3.43 5.74
CA SER A 51 20.00 2.58 6.93
C SER A 51 19.41 3.24 8.16
N ILE A 52 19.68 4.53 8.39
CA ILE A 52 19.08 5.30 9.49
C ILE A 52 17.54 5.31 9.35
N LEU A 53 17.03 5.58 8.15
CA LEU A 53 15.60 5.59 7.89
C LEU A 53 14.97 4.21 8.17
N THR A 54 15.65 3.13 7.77
CA THR A 54 15.19 1.76 8.03
C THR A 54 15.12 1.48 9.54
N VAL A 55 16.13 1.90 10.31
CA VAL A 55 16.13 1.74 11.76
C VAL A 55 14.97 2.52 12.41
N ILE A 56 14.76 3.78 12.02
CA ILE A 56 13.71 4.62 12.61
C ILE A 56 12.32 4.09 12.28
N PHE A 57 12.05 3.80 11.00
CA PHE A 57 10.72 3.44 10.55
C PHE A 57 10.41 1.97 10.82
N VAL A 58 11.26 1.04 10.35
CA VAL A 58 10.98 -0.40 10.46
C VAL A 58 11.30 -0.95 11.84
N PHE A 59 12.46 -0.59 12.41
CA PHE A 59 12.87 -1.10 13.72
C PHE A 59 12.42 -0.21 14.89
N GLY A 60 11.93 1.00 14.61
CA GLY A 60 11.34 1.90 15.60
C GLY A 60 9.82 1.92 15.51
N LEU A 61 9.26 2.57 14.47
CA LEU A 61 7.81 2.77 14.37
C LEU A 61 7.03 1.47 14.20
N ASN A 62 7.48 0.53 13.36
CA ASN A 62 6.81 -0.77 13.19
C ASN A 62 7.03 -1.74 14.36
N LEU A 63 8.01 -1.48 15.23
CA LEU A 63 8.14 -2.21 16.50
C LEU A 63 7.07 -1.74 17.51
N LEU A 64 6.55 -0.52 17.37
CA LEU A 64 5.62 0.08 18.32
C LEU A 64 4.34 -0.75 18.51
N PRO A 65 3.66 -1.30 17.48
CA PRO A 65 2.53 -2.20 17.67
C PRO A 65 2.88 -3.42 18.54
N ALA A 66 4.02 -4.09 18.31
CA ALA A 66 4.44 -5.22 19.14
C ALA A 66 4.76 -4.81 20.57
N PHE A 67 5.51 -3.71 20.73
CA PHE A 67 5.87 -3.17 22.04
C PHE A 67 4.63 -2.81 22.86
N LEU A 68 3.71 -2.05 22.28
CA LEU A 68 2.46 -1.67 22.94
C LEU A 68 1.59 -2.89 23.22
N SER A 69 1.53 -3.86 22.29
CA SER A 69 0.76 -5.09 22.51
C SER A 69 1.26 -5.86 23.73
N ASP A 70 2.58 -6.13 23.81
CA ASP A 70 3.18 -6.85 24.93
C ASP A 70 3.09 -6.08 26.25
N LEU A 71 3.36 -4.76 26.21
CA LEU A 71 3.24 -3.90 27.39
C LEU A 71 1.84 -3.93 27.98
N ILE A 72 0.82 -3.78 27.14
CA ILE A 72 -0.58 -3.76 27.59
C ILE A 72 -1.03 -5.16 27.99
N TYR A 73 -0.61 -6.20 27.26
CA TYR A 73 -0.94 -7.59 27.56
C TYR A 73 -0.42 -8.03 28.94
N ARG A 74 0.81 -7.65 29.30
CA ARG A 74 1.42 -8.02 30.58
C ARG A 74 0.98 -7.14 31.74
N SER A 75 0.86 -5.83 31.52
CA SER A 75 0.53 -4.88 32.59
C SER A 75 -0.93 -4.93 32.98
N GLY A 76 -1.81 -5.39 32.08
CA GLY A 76 -3.25 -5.29 32.25
C GLY A 76 -3.76 -3.84 32.25
N SER A 77 -2.92 -2.83 31.95
CA SER A 77 -3.20 -1.42 32.25
C SER A 77 -4.36 -0.79 31.45
N LEU A 78 -4.92 -1.52 30.49
CA LEU A 78 -6.12 -1.09 29.75
C LEU A 78 -7.40 -1.76 30.30
N SER A 79 -7.30 -2.51 31.40
CA SER A 79 -8.41 -3.18 32.09
C SER A 79 -9.53 -2.23 32.49
N ASP A 80 -9.20 -0.96 32.68
CA ASP A 80 -10.16 0.08 33.07
C ASP A 80 -11.03 0.55 31.89
N PHE A 81 -10.69 0.19 30.65
CA PHE A 81 -11.37 0.66 29.43
C PHE A 81 -11.77 -0.46 28.46
N LEU A 82 -11.14 -1.63 28.52
CA LEU A 82 -11.43 -2.79 27.67
C LEU A 82 -11.31 -4.08 28.49
N VAL A 83 -12.02 -5.12 28.04
CA VAL A 83 -11.83 -6.49 28.57
C VAL A 83 -10.37 -6.88 28.38
N PRO A 84 -9.67 -7.36 29.43
CA PRO A 84 -8.25 -7.71 29.35
C PRO A 84 -7.95 -8.68 28.20
N PRO A 85 -6.87 -8.44 27.44
CA PRO A 85 -6.49 -9.29 26.31
C PRO A 85 -6.17 -10.71 26.78
N THR A 86 -6.87 -11.69 26.24
CA THR A 86 -6.66 -13.12 26.52
C THR A 86 -5.60 -13.74 25.60
N THR A 87 -5.32 -13.09 24.47
CA THR A 87 -4.36 -13.56 23.46
C THR A 87 -3.68 -12.36 22.82
N ASN A 88 -2.35 -12.37 22.80
CA ASN A 88 -1.56 -11.38 22.07
C ASN A 88 -1.32 -11.87 20.63
N PHE A 89 -1.91 -11.19 19.65
CA PHE A 89 -1.75 -11.51 18.22
C PHE A 89 -0.60 -10.74 17.55
N MET A 90 -0.03 -9.73 18.22
CA MET A 90 1.10 -8.94 17.72
C MET A 90 2.27 -9.04 18.69
N THR A 91 2.85 -10.24 18.77
CA THR A 91 4.00 -10.51 19.64
C THR A 91 5.31 -10.05 18.99
N TYR A 92 6.38 -9.96 19.79
CA TYR A 92 7.72 -9.69 19.26
C TYR A 92 8.20 -10.77 18.30
N GLU A 93 7.83 -12.04 18.50
CA GLU A 93 8.18 -13.13 17.59
C GLU A 93 7.54 -12.94 16.22
N ILE A 94 6.25 -12.57 16.19
CA ILE A 94 5.53 -12.28 14.95
C ILE A 94 6.15 -11.08 14.26
N TYR A 95 6.45 -10.01 15.01
CA TYR A 95 7.16 -8.85 14.49
C TYR A 95 8.52 -9.23 13.88
N CYS A 96 9.32 -10.05 14.54
CA CYS A 96 10.62 -10.49 14.02
C CYS A 96 10.49 -11.27 12.71
N ILE A 97 9.50 -12.19 12.61
CA ILE A 97 9.22 -12.91 11.36
C ILE A 97 8.87 -11.90 10.25
N PHE A 98 8.01 -10.95 10.56
CA PHE A 98 7.58 -9.89 9.66
C PHE A 98 8.75 -9.01 9.20
N ALA A 99 9.63 -8.59 10.10
CA ALA A 99 10.81 -7.82 9.78
C ALA A 99 11.79 -8.60 8.89
N ILE A 100 11.96 -9.92 9.12
CA ILE A 100 12.81 -10.78 8.30
C ILE A 100 12.24 -10.91 6.88
N VAL A 101 10.94 -11.14 6.73
CA VAL A 101 10.29 -11.23 5.42
C VAL A 101 10.40 -9.90 4.67
N TRP A 102 10.17 -8.79 5.37
CA TRP A 102 10.34 -7.45 4.82
C TRP A 102 11.78 -7.21 4.34
N LEU A 103 12.78 -7.55 5.15
CA LEU A 103 14.20 -7.46 4.75
C LEU A 103 14.49 -8.29 3.50
N GLY A 104 13.94 -9.49 3.41
CA GLY A 104 14.03 -10.34 2.21
C GLY A 104 13.49 -9.63 0.97
N ALA A 105 12.31 -9.02 1.05
CA ALA A 105 11.71 -8.26 -0.05
C ALA A 105 12.56 -7.03 -0.46
N VAL A 106 13.15 -6.33 0.52
CA VAL A 106 14.04 -5.19 0.26
C VAL A 106 15.32 -5.61 -0.44
N LEU A 107 15.94 -6.69 0.04
CA LEU A 107 17.16 -7.24 -0.57
C LEU A 107 16.89 -7.76 -1.99
N PHE A 108 15.77 -8.45 -2.19
CA PHE A 108 15.31 -8.88 -3.51
C PHE A 108 15.16 -7.68 -4.45
N GLY A 109 14.46 -6.62 -4.03
CA GLY A 109 14.28 -5.43 -4.85
C GLY A 109 15.61 -4.74 -5.23
N LYS A 110 16.57 -4.70 -4.31
CA LYS A 110 17.92 -4.17 -4.58
C LYS A 110 18.73 -5.03 -5.55
N LEU A 111 18.56 -6.34 -5.49
CA LEU A 111 19.28 -7.29 -6.34
C LEU A 111 18.78 -7.26 -7.79
N PHE A 112 17.46 -7.26 -7.98
CA PHE A 112 16.86 -7.41 -9.32
C PHE A 112 16.53 -6.08 -10.01
N PHE A 113 16.23 -5.01 -9.27
CA PHE A 113 15.79 -3.72 -9.84
C PHE A 113 16.81 -2.62 -9.53
N ASN A 114 17.95 -2.65 -10.22
CA ASN A 114 19.07 -1.73 -9.98
C ASN A 114 19.40 -0.81 -11.16
N GLN A 115 18.58 -0.82 -12.21
CA GLN A 115 18.69 0.07 -13.35
C GLN A 115 18.28 1.50 -12.96
N ARG A 116 18.98 2.51 -13.51
CA ARG A 116 18.83 3.92 -13.13
C ARG A 116 17.38 4.42 -13.24
N PHE A 117 16.70 4.14 -14.35
CA PHE A 117 15.30 4.54 -14.58
C PHE A 117 14.26 3.94 -13.60
N ILE A 118 14.59 2.87 -12.86
CA ILE A 118 13.67 2.25 -11.87
C ILE A 118 13.98 2.63 -10.44
N LEU A 119 15.13 3.25 -10.17
CA LEU A 119 15.53 3.56 -8.81
C LEU A 119 14.49 4.43 -8.09
N GLY A 120 13.89 5.41 -8.78
CA GLY A 120 12.80 6.24 -8.26
C GLY A 120 11.64 5.39 -7.72
N TYR A 121 11.08 4.55 -8.60
CA TYR A 121 10.01 3.61 -8.29
C TYR A 121 10.38 2.64 -7.16
N ARG A 122 11.59 2.07 -7.16
CA ARG A 122 12.05 1.15 -6.12
C ARG A 122 12.02 1.79 -4.73
N GLY A 123 12.45 3.05 -4.62
CA GLY A 123 12.43 3.77 -3.34
C GLY A 123 11.01 3.92 -2.81
N HIS A 124 10.08 4.36 -3.66
CA HIS A 124 8.67 4.49 -3.31
C HIS A 124 8.00 3.13 -3.07
N PHE A 125 8.41 2.08 -3.77
CA PHE A 125 7.92 0.73 -3.53
C PHE A 125 8.31 0.29 -2.12
N HIS A 126 9.52 0.62 -1.67
CA HIS A 126 9.91 0.30 -0.30
C HIS A 126 9.11 1.08 0.74
N ILE A 127 8.88 2.38 0.53
CA ILE A 127 8.17 3.24 1.49
C ILE A 127 6.68 2.94 1.52
N PHE A 128 6.00 3.02 0.38
CA PHE A 128 4.55 2.89 0.34
C PHE A 128 4.13 1.42 0.36
N VAL A 129 4.64 0.62 -0.58
CA VAL A 129 4.18 -0.77 -0.71
C VAL A 129 4.74 -1.64 0.40
N THR A 130 6.06 -1.68 0.61
CA THR A 130 6.60 -2.63 1.59
C THR A 130 6.52 -2.15 3.02
N TYR A 131 6.55 -0.84 3.31
CA TYR A 131 6.52 -0.35 4.69
C TYR A 131 5.09 -0.04 5.16
N VAL A 132 4.33 0.79 4.44
CA VAL A 132 2.96 1.17 4.88
C VAL A 132 2.01 -0.01 4.90
N LEU A 133 2.01 -0.89 3.89
CA LEU A 133 1.14 -2.08 3.91
C LEU A 133 1.52 -3.07 5.02
N TRP A 134 2.81 -3.17 5.33
CA TRP A 134 3.28 -4.06 6.39
C TRP A 134 2.87 -3.54 7.77
N LEU A 135 3.04 -2.24 7.98
CA LEU A 135 2.54 -1.55 9.16
C LEU A 135 1.02 -1.69 9.30
N LEU A 136 0.26 -1.67 8.19
CA LEU A 136 -1.19 -1.92 8.21
C LEU A 136 -1.52 -3.32 8.75
N VAL A 137 -0.79 -4.36 8.32
CA VAL A 137 -0.97 -5.73 8.82
C VAL A 137 -0.65 -5.79 10.32
N GLU A 138 0.48 -5.22 10.74
CA GLU A 138 0.90 -5.15 12.15
C GLU A 138 -0.12 -4.43 13.02
N PHE A 139 -0.66 -3.30 12.57
CA PHE A 139 -1.73 -2.59 13.25
C PHE A 139 -2.99 -3.46 13.37
N ASN A 140 -3.41 -4.15 12.31
CA ASN A 140 -4.59 -5.03 12.39
C ASN A 140 -4.40 -6.14 13.44
N LEU A 141 -3.20 -6.73 13.56
CA LEU A 141 -2.87 -7.72 14.59
C LEU A 141 -2.81 -7.11 16.00
N PHE A 142 -2.28 -5.89 16.11
CA PHE A 142 -2.29 -5.15 17.36
C PHE A 142 -3.73 -4.89 17.84
N PHE A 143 -4.60 -4.37 16.97
CA PHE A 143 -5.97 -4.05 17.35
C PHE A 143 -6.83 -5.30 17.65
N ILE A 144 -6.64 -6.41 16.92
CA ILE A 144 -7.39 -7.63 17.20
C ILE A 144 -7.05 -8.20 18.58
N THR A 145 -5.84 -7.98 19.11
CA THR A 145 -5.46 -8.34 20.49
C THR A 145 -6.41 -7.79 21.55
N PHE A 146 -6.92 -6.57 21.35
CA PHE A 146 -7.79 -5.90 22.33
C PHE A 146 -9.28 -6.07 22.02
N ILE A 147 -9.62 -6.25 20.75
CA ILE A 147 -11.00 -6.43 20.32
C ILE A 147 -11.45 -7.89 20.54
N TYR A 148 -10.54 -8.85 20.45
CA TYR A 148 -10.81 -10.29 20.53
C TYR A 148 -11.52 -10.75 21.81
N PRO A 149 -11.08 -10.36 23.03
CA PRO A 149 -11.74 -10.78 24.28
C PRO A 149 -13.19 -10.32 24.35
N THR A 150 -13.50 -9.18 23.73
CA THR A 150 -14.81 -8.54 23.78
C THR A 150 -15.74 -9.08 22.69
N LEU A 151 -15.23 -9.30 21.48
CA LEU A 151 -16.02 -9.85 20.38
C LEU A 151 -16.27 -11.35 20.54
N GLY A 152 -15.32 -12.08 21.12
CA GLY A 152 -15.28 -13.53 21.09
C GLY A 152 -14.90 -14.06 19.70
N LYS A 153 -14.50 -15.33 19.66
CA LYS A 153 -13.86 -15.97 18.50
C LYS A 153 -14.58 -15.74 17.17
N TRP A 154 -15.89 -16.01 17.10
CA TRP A 154 -16.64 -15.93 15.84
C TRP A 154 -16.78 -14.51 15.31
N ASN A 155 -17.10 -13.55 16.19
CA ASN A 155 -17.22 -12.15 15.80
C ASN A 155 -15.86 -11.55 15.42
N SER A 156 -14.76 -11.99 16.06
CA SER A 156 -13.41 -11.60 15.66
C SER A 156 -13.03 -12.11 14.27
N ILE A 157 -13.39 -13.35 13.91
CA ILE A 157 -13.19 -13.86 12.55
C ILE A 157 -13.98 -13.02 11.55
N ILE A 158 -15.26 -12.74 11.82
CA ILE A 158 -16.10 -11.88 10.97
C ILE A 158 -15.48 -10.48 10.84
N PHE A 159 -15.02 -9.89 11.94
CA PHE A 159 -14.35 -8.59 11.95
C PHE A 159 -13.09 -8.58 11.07
N SER A 160 -12.20 -9.57 11.22
CA SER A 160 -11.00 -9.68 10.40
C SER A 160 -11.33 -9.87 8.91
N LEU A 161 -12.34 -10.68 8.58
CA LEU A 161 -12.81 -10.84 7.19
C LEU A 161 -13.36 -9.53 6.62
N LEU A 162 -14.13 -8.77 7.41
CA LEU A 162 -14.63 -7.45 7.01
C LEU A 162 -13.49 -6.44 6.80
N SER A 163 -12.47 -6.44 7.66
CA SER A 163 -11.27 -5.62 7.47
C SER A 163 -10.55 -5.95 6.16
N ILE A 164 -10.42 -7.23 5.82
CA ILE A 164 -9.86 -7.67 4.53
C ILE A 164 -10.73 -7.18 3.38
N ILE A 165 -12.06 -7.32 3.47
CA ILE A 165 -12.99 -6.83 2.43
C ILE A 165 -12.84 -5.32 2.24
N ILE A 166 -12.76 -4.53 3.31
CA ILE A 166 -12.55 -3.08 3.24
C ILE A 166 -11.24 -2.75 2.53
N ILE A 167 -10.16 -3.47 2.85
CA ILE A 167 -8.86 -3.26 2.20
C ILE A 167 -8.91 -3.64 0.72
N LEU A 168 -9.62 -4.70 0.35
CA LEU A 168 -9.68 -5.18 -1.04
C LEU A 168 -10.74 -4.47 -1.90
N PHE A 169 -11.78 -3.90 -1.31
CA PHE A 169 -12.91 -3.30 -2.03
C PHE A 169 -12.50 -2.21 -3.04
N PRO A 170 -11.57 -1.27 -2.71
CA PRO A 170 -11.09 -0.28 -3.67
C PRO A 170 -10.44 -0.88 -4.91
N PHE A 171 -9.77 -2.04 -4.80
CA PHE A 171 -9.07 -2.68 -5.94
C PHE A 171 -10.03 -3.01 -7.07
N TYR A 172 -11.23 -3.52 -6.76
CA TYR A 172 -12.20 -3.89 -7.78
C TYR A 172 -12.50 -2.72 -8.73
N PHE A 173 -12.79 -1.54 -8.16
CA PHE A 173 -13.13 -0.35 -8.94
C PHE A 173 -11.92 0.25 -9.65
N ARG A 174 -10.77 0.31 -8.96
CA ARG A 174 -9.59 0.95 -9.53
C ARG A 174 -8.96 0.11 -10.63
N LEU A 175 -8.88 -1.22 -10.48
CA LEU A 175 -8.41 -2.12 -11.53
C LEU A 175 -9.31 -2.04 -12.77
N TYR A 176 -10.62 -1.89 -12.56
CA TYR A 176 -11.56 -1.69 -13.65
C TYR A 176 -11.32 -0.36 -14.39
N SER A 177 -11.13 0.73 -13.65
CA SER A 177 -10.78 2.04 -14.21
C SER A 177 -9.46 2.01 -14.99
N ILE A 178 -8.42 1.40 -14.44
CA ILE A 178 -7.11 1.26 -15.10
C ILE A 178 -7.23 0.48 -16.42
N LYS A 179 -7.99 -0.62 -16.44
CA LYS A 179 -8.24 -1.38 -17.68
C LYS A 179 -8.91 -0.54 -18.76
N LYS A 180 -9.80 0.38 -18.37
CA LYS A 180 -10.46 1.30 -19.30
C LYS A 180 -9.45 2.25 -19.94
N TYR A 181 -8.52 2.80 -19.16
CA TYR A 181 -7.43 3.63 -19.68
C TYR A 181 -6.51 2.83 -20.60
N LEU A 182 -6.04 1.66 -20.16
CA LEU A 182 -5.13 0.83 -20.95
C LEU A 182 -5.70 0.41 -22.32
N TYR A 183 -6.96 -0.04 -22.37
CA TYR A 183 -7.52 -0.71 -23.54
C TYR A 183 -8.56 0.09 -24.33
N GLY A 184 -8.97 1.27 -23.87
CA GLY A 184 -9.98 2.10 -24.55
C GLY A 184 -11.38 1.46 -24.68
N ASP A 185 -11.63 0.33 -24.01
CA ASP A 185 -12.72 -0.58 -24.35
C ASP A 185 -14.04 -0.18 -23.67
N ALA A 186 -14.77 0.74 -24.29
CA ALA A 186 -16.08 1.23 -23.84
C ALA A 186 -17.21 0.18 -23.95
N ASN A 187 -17.03 -0.92 -24.69
CA ASN A 187 -18.14 -1.79 -25.10
C ASN A 187 -18.25 -3.16 -24.41
N LYS A 188 -17.28 -3.58 -23.58
CA LYS A 188 -17.47 -4.70 -22.61
C LYS A 188 -17.72 -4.22 -21.18
N ALA A 189 -17.76 -2.90 -21.01
CA ALA A 189 -17.83 -2.16 -19.76
C ALA A 189 -19.28 -1.97 -19.21
N SER A 190 -20.30 -2.09 -20.05
CA SER A 190 -21.67 -1.64 -19.77
C SER A 190 -22.31 -2.21 -18.49
N LYS A 191 -22.07 -3.48 -18.14
CA LYS A 191 -22.70 -4.10 -16.95
C LYS A 191 -22.00 -3.74 -15.62
N SER A 192 -20.68 -3.47 -15.67
CA SER A 192 -19.87 -3.10 -14.50
C SER A 192 -19.93 -1.60 -14.20
N VAL A 193 -19.93 -0.72 -15.23
CA VAL A 193 -20.11 0.73 -15.05
C VAL A 193 -21.45 1.03 -14.38
N ASN A 194 -22.52 0.32 -14.74
CA ASN A 194 -23.85 0.61 -14.22
C ASN A 194 -23.99 0.27 -12.72
N PHE A 195 -23.30 -0.77 -12.23
CA PHE A 195 -23.20 -1.05 -10.78
C PHE A 195 -22.21 -0.09 -10.09
N THR A 196 -21.10 0.24 -10.75
CA THR A 196 -20.05 1.11 -10.24
C THR A 196 -20.52 2.55 -10.06
N GLU A 197 -21.21 3.14 -11.04
CA GLU A 197 -21.83 4.45 -10.90
C GLU A 197 -22.96 4.45 -9.87
N LYS A 198 -23.64 3.32 -9.66
CA LYS A 198 -24.63 3.17 -8.58
C LYS A 198 -23.96 3.15 -7.22
N CYS A 199 -22.87 2.40 -7.03
CA CYS A 199 -22.06 2.41 -5.81
C CYS A 199 -21.42 3.78 -5.56
N PHE A 200 -20.84 4.41 -6.59
CA PHE A 200 -20.23 5.73 -6.46
C PHE A 200 -21.28 6.80 -6.17
N ARG A 201 -22.45 6.78 -6.82
CA ARG A 201 -23.58 7.65 -6.46
C ARG A 201 -24.13 7.35 -5.07
N PHE A 202 -24.16 6.10 -4.64
CA PHE A 202 -24.56 5.71 -3.29
C PHE A 202 -23.57 6.26 -2.24
N LEU A 203 -22.27 6.09 -2.47
CA LEU A 203 -21.20 6.66 -1.64
C LEU A 203 -21.25 8.19 -1.61
N LYS A 204 -21.48 8.84 -2.75
CA LYS A 204 -21.52 10.30 -2.88
C LYS A 204 -22.81 10.93 -2.35
N LYS A 205 -23.95 10.23 -2.42
CA LYS A 205 -25.27 10.71 -1.94
C LYS A 205 -25.43 10.61 -0.43
N TYR A 206 -24.79 9.63 0.22
CA TYR A 206 -25.00 9.34 1.65
C TYR A 206 -23.77 9.53 2.53
N GLY A 207 -22.65 10.06 2.01
CA GLY A 207 -21.37 9.95 2.70
C GLY A 207 -21.07 8.48 2.99
N GLY A 208 -21.27 7.61 2.01
CA GLY A 208 -21.51 6.18 2.22
C GLY A 208 -20.37 5.41 2.87
N VAL A 209 -19.13 5.92 2.87
CA VAL A 209 -18.05 5.36 3.69
C VAL A 209 -18.35 5.60 5.18
N VAL A 210 -18.77 6.81 5.55
CA VAL A 210 -19.15 7.16 6.92
C VAL A 210 -20.39 6.38 7.33
N LEU A 211 -21.43 6.29 6.48
CA LEU A 211 -22.63 5.51 6.78
C LEU A 211 -22.33 4.00 6.86
N PHE A 212 -21.47 3.47 6.01
CA PHE A 212 -21.04 2.06 6.03
C PHE A 212 -20.25 1.75 7.31
N VAL A 213 -19.27 2.59 7.66
CA VAL A 213 -18.55 2.50 8.94
C VAL A 213 -19.52 2.59 10.11
N PHE A 214 -20.47 3.52 10.09
CA PHE A 214 -21.50 3.68 11.12
C PHE A 214 -22.40 2.44 11.27
N ILE A 215 -22.87 1.85 10.16
CA ILE A 215 -23.70 0.63 10.18
C ILE A 215 -22.91 -0.55 10.74
N LEU A 216 -21.66 -0.74 10.32
CA LEU A 216 -20.79 -1.82 10.80
C LEU A 216 -20.51 -1.67 12.30
N VAL A 217 -20.17 -0.46 12.71
CA VAL A 217 -20.00 -0.09 14.10
C VAL A 217 -21.25 -0.43 14.92
N ASN A 218 -22.44 -0.04 14.43
CA ASN A 218 -23.71 -0.31 15.11
C ASN A 218 -24.00 -1.83 15.22
N PHE A 219 -23.60 -2.63 14.23
CA PHE A 219 -23.73 -4.09 14.26
C PHE A 219 -22.94 -4.71 15.43
N PHE A 220 -21.67 -4.32 15.62
CA PHE A 220 -20.83 -4.82 16.71
C PHE A 220 -21.20 -4.24 18.09
N VAL A 221 -21.80 -3.06 18.13
CA VAL A 221 -22.30 -2.49 19.39
C VAL A 221 -23.58 -3.19 19.83
N LYS A 222 -24.53 -3.45 18.92
CA LYS A 222 -25.83 -4.07 19.22
C LYS A 222 -25.75 -5.54 19.65
N SER A 223 -24.68 -6.25 19.29
CA SER A 223 -24.50 -7.65 19.68
C SER A 223 -24.05 -7.83 21.14
N ARG A 224 -24.09 -6.77 21.99
CA ARG A 224 -23.53 -6.77 23.34
C ARG A 224 -24.49 -6.21 24.40
N ASP A 225 -24.46 -6.84 25.58
CA ASP A 225 -25.07 -6.38 26.84
C ASP A 225 -24.00 -5.74 27.76
N LEU A 226 -23.39 -4.62 27.34
CA LEU A 226 -22.36 -3.91 28.12
C LEU A 226 -22.81 -2.49 28.48
N ASN A 227 -22.33 -1.96 29.61
CA ASN A 227 -22.61 -0.59 30.07
C ASN A 227 -22.08 0.48 29.08
N PHE A 228 -22.76 1.62 29.02
CA PHE A 228 -22.59 2.66 27.99
C PHE A 228 -21.17 3.28 27.92
N SER A 229 -20.42 3.33 29.03
CA SER A 229 -19.05 3.88 29.08
C SER A 229 -18.01 2.98 28.41
N ASP A 230 -18.04 1.68 28.69
CA ASP A 230 -17.11 0.67 28.12
C ASP A 230 -17.38 0.48 26.62
N ASN A 231 -18.61 0.78 26.19
CA ASN A 231 -18.97 0.80 24.79
C ASN A 231 -18.28 1.92 24.00
N MET A 232 -17.94 3.07 24.61
CA MET A 232 -17.42 4.22 23.87
C MET A 232 -15.95 4.08 23.47
N THR A 233 -15.10 3.53 24.34
CA THR A 233 -13.69 3.27 24.01
C THR A 233 -13.57 2.18 22.96
N PHE A 234 -14.27 1.06 23.14
CA PHE A 234 -14.30 -0.03 22.15
C PHE A 234 -14.83 0.45 20.78
N LEU A 235 -15.89 1.27 20.79
CA LEU A 235 -16.44 1.93 19.62
C LEU A 235 -15.39 2.80 18.90
N GLY A 236 -14.61 3.57 19.65
CA GLY A 236 -13.49 4.35 19.12
C GLY A 236 -12.44 3.49 18.42
N PHE A 237 -12.08 2.34 19.01
CA PHE A 237 -11.13 1.39 18.41
C PHE A 237 -11.65 0.80 17.09
N LEU A 238 -12.94 0.43 17.03
CA LEU A 238 -13.57 -0.07 15.81
C LEU A 238 -13.59 0.98 14.69
N ILE A 239 -13.97 2.22 15.01
CA ILE A 239 -14.00 3.33 14.05
C ILE A 239 -12.59 3.61 13.53
N LEU A 240 -11.61 3.73 14.43
CA LEU A 240 -10.22 3.99 14.08
C LEU A 240 -9.68 2.92 13.13
N MET A 241 -9.96 1.65 13.42
CA MET A 241 -9.55 0.53 12.58
C MET A 241 -10.12 0.58 11.18
N PHE A 242 -11.45 0.69 11.05
CA PHE A 242 -12.07 0.72 9.72
C PHE A 242 -11.70 1.97 8.94
N ALA A 243 -11.53 3.12 9.62
CA ALA A 243 -11.07 4.35 8.99
C ALA A 243 -9.63 4.22 8.48
N ALA A 244 -8.70 3.71 9.30
CA ALA A 244 -7.31 3.51 8.91
C ALA A 244 -7.18 2.52 7.73
N ASN A 245 -7.87 1.36 7.82
CA ASN A 245 -7.90 0.37 6.74
C ASN A 245 -8.45 0.97 5.43
N SER A 246 -9.52 1.75 5.50
CA SER A 246 -10.11 2.40 4.33
C SER A 246 -9.17 3.47 3.74
N MET A 247 -8.62 4.34 4.57
CA MET A 247 -7.77 5.46 4.14
C MET A 247 -6.49 4.95 3.48
N ILE A 248 -5.79 4.02 4.14
CA ILE A 248 -4.54 3.45 3.62
C ILE A 248 -4.83 2.64 2.35
N SER A 249 -5.89 1.82 2.33
CA SER A 249 -6.27 1.09 1.11
C SER A 249 -6.58 2.02 -0.06
N ILE A 250 -7.38 3.07 0.14
CA ILE A 250 -7.71 4.02 -0.93
C ILE A 250 -6.44 4.70 -1.44
N PHE A 251 -5.57 5.17 -0.55
CA PHE A 251 -4.29 5.77 -0.91
C PHE A 251 -3.43 4.81 -1.75
N GLU A 252 -3.21 3.60 -1.26
CA GLU A 252 -2.40 2.59 -1.94
C GLU A 252 -2.98 2.20 -3.30
N VAL A 253 -4.29 1.98 -3.38
CA VAL A 253 -4.94 1.49 -4.59
C VAL A 253 -5.09 2.57 -5.65
N TYR A 254 -5.54 3.76 -5.27
CA TYR A 254 -5.84 4.81 -6.25
C TYR A 254 -4.59 5.56 -6.69
N LEU A 255 -3.63 5.75 -5.78
CA LEU A 255 -2.46 6.56 -6.03
C LEU A 255 -1.22 5.70 -6.30
N ILE A 256 -0.86 4.81 -5.36
CA ILE A 256 0.42 4.10 -5.42
C ILE A 256 0.41 2.99 -6.48
N LEU A 257 -0.63 2.17 -6.54
CA LEU A 257 -0.73 1.05 -7.49
C LEU A 257 -0.59 1.47 -8.95
N PRO A 258 -1.37 2.44 -9.48
CA PRO A 258 -1.25 2.81 -10.88
C PRO A 258 0.04 3.60 -11.15
N TYR A 259 0.57 4.33 -10.17
CA TYR A 259 1.91 4.90 -10.25
C TYR A 259 2.97 3.80 -10.41
N MET A 260 2.97 2.77 -9.56
CA MET A 260 3.89 1.63 -9.66
C MET A 260 3.71 0.86 -10.97
N LEU A 261 2.49 0.80 -11.49
CA LEU A 261 2.19 0.16 -12.77
C LEU A 261 2.93 0.84 -13.94
N THR A 262 3.14 2.17 -13.90
CA THR A 262 3.99 2.84 -14.89
C THR A 262 5.45 2.37 -14.82
N GLY A 263 5.99 2.20 -13.61
CA GLY A 263 7.34 1.64 -13.40
C GLY A 263 7.45 0.19 -13.88
N TYR A 264 6.40 -0.63 -13.69
CA TYR A 264 6.32 -1.97 -14.25
C TYR A 264 6.38 -1.97 -15.78
N TYR A 265 5.67 -1.05 -16.44
CA TYR A 265 5.70 -0.96 -17.90
C TYR A 265 7.04 -0.46 -18.44
N LYS A 266 7.73 0.44 -17.72
CA LYS A 266 9.12 0.80 -18.05
C LYS A 266 10.08 -0.39 -17.93
N LEU A 267 9.87 -1.28 -16.95
CA LEU A 267 10.66 -2.52 -16.86
C LEU A 267 10.36 -3.48 -18.02
N LYS A 268 9.11 -3.50 -18.49
CA LYS A 268 8.64 -4.41 -19.53
C LYS A 268 9.06 -3.97 -20.94
N TYR A 269 9.05 -2.67 -21.22
CA TYR A 269 9.37 -2.06 -22.52
C TYR A 269 10.45 -0.96 -22.37
N PRO A 270 11.66 -1.31 -21.90
CA PRO A 270 12.64 -0.31 -21.46
C PRO A 270 13.18 0.56 -22.61
N GLU A 271 13.35 0.01 -23.80
CA GLU A 271 13.86 0.78 -24.95
C GLU A 271 12.79 1.67 -25.55
N GLU A 272 11.57 1.17 -25.69
CA GLU A 272 10.44 1.92 -26.24
C GLU A 272 10.10 3.12 -25.35
N TYR A 273 10.11 2.94 -24.02
CA TYR A 273 9.95 4.05 -23.08
C TYR A 273 11.13 5.02 -23.09
N ARG A 274 12.36 4.54 -23.26
CA ARG A 274 13.54 5.40 -23.36
C ARG A 274 13.43 6.33 -24.56
N GLU A 275 13.10 5.77 -25.73
CA GLU A 275 12.91 6.51 -26.98
C GLU A 275 11.74 7.49 -26.88
N TRP A 276 10.61 7.06 -26.35
CA TRP A 276 9.44 7.93 -26.15
C TRP A 276 9.69 9.08 -25.16
N GLU A 277 10.48 8.85 -24.10
CA GLU A 277 10.92 9.91 -23.19
C GLU A 277 12.05 10.78 -23.75
N GLY A 278 12.59 10.45 -24.93
CA GLY A 278 13.69 11.19 -25.58
C GLY A 278 15.00 11.13 -24.81
N LYS A 279 15.24 10.05 -24.04
CA LYS A 279 16.43 9.89 -23.19
C LYS A 279 17.54 9.12 -23.92
N SER A 280 18.78 9.56 -23.75
CA SER A 280 19.96 8.80 -24.18
C SER A 280 20.11 7.51 -23.38
N LEU A 281 20.90 6.55 -23.89
CA LEU A 281 21.23 5.32 -23.16
C LEU A 281 21.85 5.64 -21.80
N GLU A 282 22.68 6.68 -21.73
CA GLU A 282 23.36 7.08 -20.49
C GLU A 282 22.40 7.68 -19.46
N GLU A 283 21.45 8.50 -19.88
CA GLU A 283 20.42 9.05 -19.00
C GLU A 283 19.51 7.94 -18.46
N TRP A 284 19.16 6.95 -19.30
CA TRP A 284 18.26 5.87 -18.94
C TRP A 284 18.89 4.81 -18.04
N TYR A 285 20.06 4.29 -18.43
CA TYR A 285 20.72 3.17 -17.75
C TYR A 285 21.84 3.61 -16.79
N GLY A 286 22.48 4.76 -17.05
CA GLY A 286 23.63 5.27 -16.31
C GLY A 286 24.97 4.72 -16.81
N LYS A 287 26.02 5.55 -16.75
CA LYS A 287 27.40 5.23 -17.17
C LYS A 287 27.92 3.88 -16.65
N LYS A 288 27.68 3.58 -15.36
CA LYS A 288 28.18 2.36 -14.71
C LYS A 288 27.55 1.10 -15.29
N TYR A 289 26.27 1.16 -15.68
CA TYR A 289 25.57 0.03 -16.27
C TYR A 289 26.05 -0.20 -17.71
N LEU A 290 26.13 0.85 -18.52
CA LEU A 290 26.62 0.77 -19.91
C LEU A 290 28.06 0.27 -20.00
N LYS A 291 28.93 0.60 -19.03
CA LYS A 291 30.30 0.06 -18.97
C LYS A 291 30.31 -1.48 -18.87
N LYS A 292 29.31 -2.08 -18.23
CA LYS A 292 29.15 -3.53 -18.10
C LYS A 292 28.38 -4.15 -19.27
N HIS A 293 27.48 -3.38 -19.88
CA HIS A 293 26.56 -3.80 -20.93
C HIS A 293 26.83 -3.07 -22.24
N LYS A 294 28.03 -3.28 -22.81
CA LYS A 294 28.47 -2.57 -24.03
C LYS A 294 27.66 -2.95 -25.27
N GLU A 295 26.97 -4.08 -25.24
CA GLU A 295 26.06 -4.55 -26.29
C GLU A 295 24.92 -3.56 -26.58
N LEU A 296 24.47 -2.80 -25.56
CA LEU A 296 23.41 -1.80 -25.71
C LEU A 296 23.84 -0.59 -26.55
N LEU A 297 25.14 -0.28 -26.57
CA LEU A 297 25.69 0.83 -27.35
C LEU A 297 25.64 0.59 -28.87
N LYS A 298 25.29 -0.63 -29.31
CA LYS A 298 25.10 -0.95 -30.72
C LYS A 298 23.71 -0.56 -31.24
N HIS A 299 22.80 -0.20 -30.34
CA HIS A 299 21.41 0.13 -30.60
C HIS A 299 21.11 1.62 -30.39
N GLU A 300 22.16 2.46 -30.33
CA GLU A 300 22.08 3.92 -30.39
C GLU A 300 22.21 4.39 -31.85
#